data_AF-A0A231W1G6-F1
#
_entry.id   AF-A0A231W1G6-F1
#
_cell.length_a   1.000
_cell.length_b   1.000
_cell.length_c   1.000
_cell.angle_alpha   90.00
_cell.angle_beta   90.00
_cell.angle_gamma   90.00
#
_symmetry.space_group_name_H-M   'P 1'
#
loop_
_entity.id
_entity.type
_entity.pdbx_description
1 polymer ?
#
loop_
_entity_poly.entity_id
_entity_poly.type
_entity_poly.pdbx_seq_one_letter_code
_entity_poly.pdbx_strand_id
1 'polypeptide(L)'
;MVINELIARINRVCRNDKEKDILSLTYIILLVSYFCVIVVPLLIVTLEPFIKYGIYQTPSVYHYIMNGGNIPQKIINITFDIKEFIWILKISLIGLIPVISRIIFKKAKFQSEFIVMVLSISGLVFVSRDYLGWSIIFLVFLLIVYIIPLGERKYFNLINNAKYLEEIRKNYLHKNQEFSNRKFYEKLVGKFLVIAVLIFLIAALLSYYMKISFIFMIIIISSLTCILYLYKETKDKILTVFKKVIIFVIFVVISLYANRIVPSELDKILLLVITVYFSFDRVVSLGKDIQDIIKKYSLRYYYEDEFLSVKDIKDEYLEMKFINSFEIDEHELIKQIILRDKVCFLDELNQLCELYTRKKFEEYRQLVEFYLYIININSKEEINLNDEERNLKNILKIQNQKLFPIELYKEYATILYTQKKFDEAIEFYEEFLWYLNKDELNNMYQCYKELGKDKEAGKLKQHYINTM
;
A
#
# COMPACT_ATOMS: atom_id res chain seq x y z
N MET A 1 -6.34 3.05 -5.32
CA MET A 1 -6.63 4.39 -5.87
C MET A 1 -5.54 5.38 -5.46
N VAL A 2 -5.37 5.67 -4.16
CA VAL A 2 -4.35 6.63 -3.66
C VAL A 2 -2.90 6.28 -4.05
N ILE A 3 -2.49 5.00 -3.99
CA ILE A 3 -1.12 4.59 -4.34
C ILE A 3 -0.84 4.80 -5.85
N ASN A 4 -1.81 4.51 -6.71
CA ASN A 4 -1.67 4.68 -8.15
C ASN A 4 -1.54 6.16 -8.54
N GLU A 5 -2.33 7.03 -7.92
CA GLU A 5 -2.23 8.49 -8.11
C GLU A 5 -0.86 9.02 -7.68
N LEU A 6 -0.33 8.51 -6.56
CA LEU A 6 1.00 8.88 -6.08
C LEU A 6 2.12 8.44 -7.04
N ILE A 7 2.07 7.20 -7.53
CA ILE A 7 3.04 6.67 -8.51
C ILE A 7 2.99 7.49 -9.81
N ALA A 8 1.79 7.71 -10.35
CA ALA A 8 1.60 8.52 -11.56
C ALA A 8 2.14 9.95 -11.39
N ARG A 9 1.93 10.55 -10.21
CA ARG A 9 2.45 11.87 -9.90
C ARG A 9 3.98 11.90 -9.84
N ILE A 10 4.61 10.93 -9.17
CA ILE A 10 6.08 10.82 -9.12
C ILE A 10 6.64 10.69 -10.53
N ASN A 11 6.08 9.80 -11.35
CA ASN A 11 6.50 9.60 -12.73
C ASN A 11 6.38 10.86 -13.58
N ARG A 12 5.38 11.70 -13.34
CA ARG A 12 5.16 12.94 -14.09
C ARG A 12 6.08 14.07 -13.68
N VAL A 13 6.36 14.19 -12.39
CA VAL A 13 7.06 15.34 -11.82
C VAL A 13 8.57 15.17 -11.87
N CYS A 14 9.04 13.93 -11.82
CA CYS A 14 10.46 13.56 -11.81
C CYS A 14 10.98 13.26 -13.22
N ARG A 15 12.17 13.75 -13.53
CA ARG A 15 12.84 13.58 -14.84
C ARG A 15 13.78 12.39 -14.89
N ASN A 16 14.28 11.95 -13.74
CA ASN A 16 15.23 10.86 -13.64
C ASN A 16 14.99 10.05 -12.37
N ASP A 17 15.69 8.92 -12.28
CA ASP A 17 15.52 7.94 -11.21
C ASP A 17 15.94 8.47 -9.84
N LYS A 18 16.91 9.39 -9.81
CA LYS A 18 17.34 10.06 -8.59
C LYS A 18 16.24 10.98 -8.03
N GLU A 19 15.59 11.75 -8.89
CA GLU A 19 14.43 12.57 -8.49
C GLU A 19 13.28 11.69 -8.04
N LYS A 20 13.00 10.57 -8.74
CA LYS A 20 11.96 9.61 -8.33
C LYS A 20 12.24 9.06 -6.94
N ASP A 21 13.48 8.65 -6.66
CA ASP A 21 13.87 8.13 -5.34
C ASP A 21 13.76 9.18 -4.24
N ILE A 22 14.24 10.40 -4.47
CA ILE A 22 14.16 11.49 -3.49
C ILE A 22 12.69 11.81 -3.18
N LEU A 23 11.85 11.93 -4.21
CA LEU A 23 10.44 12.26 -4.03
C LEU A 23 9.71 11.13 -3.31
N SER A 24 9.96 9.88 -3.71
CA SER A 24 9.40 8.68 -3.10
C SER A 24 9.75 8.57 -1.62
N LEU A 25 11.02 8.77 -1.29
CA LEU A 25 11.50 8.77 0.09
C LEU A 25 10.84 9.88 0.91
N THR A 26 10.70 11.08 0.34
CA THR A 26 10.02 12.19 1.02
C THR A 26 8.56 11.87 1.29
N TYR A 27 7.85 11.20 0.36
CA TYR A 27 6.49 10.73 0.59
C TYR A 27 6.41 9.66 1.69
N ILE A 28 7.34 8.71 1.71
CA ILE A 28 7.42 7.70 2.76
C ILE A 28 7.62 8.38 4.12
N ILE A 29 8.54 9.34 4.21
CA ILE A 29 8.80 10.11 5.44
C ILE A 29 7.56 10.87 5.88
N LEU A 30 6.86 11.52 4.96
CA LEU A 30 5.63 12.25 5.27
C LEU A 30 4.55 11.29 5.80
N LEU A 31 4.39 10.12 5.20
CA LEU A 31 3.40 9.12 5.62
C LEU A 31 3.74 8.54 7.00
N VAL A 32 5.01 8.21 7.25
CA VAL A 32 5.48 7.76 8.56
C VAL A 32 5.31 8.86 9.60
N SER A 33 5.68 10.10 9.29
CA SER A 33 5.49 11.26 10.18
C SER A 33 4.01 11.47 10.50
N TYR A 34 3.12 11.37 9.51
CA TYR A 34 1.67 11.47 9.72
C TYR A 34 1.15 10.34 10.62
N PHE A 35 1.55 9.10 10.35
CA PHE A 35 1.17 7.95 11.17
C PHE A 35 1.60 8.14 12.62
N CYS A 36 2.85 8.54 12.83
CA CYS A 36 3.44 8.63 14.15
C CYS A 36 2.96 9.88 14.93
N VAL A 37 2.75 11.04 14.27
CA VAL A 37 2.31 12.30 14.93
C VAL A 37 0.79 12.38 15.12
N ILE A 38 0.00 11.71 14.28
CA ILE A 38 -1.46 11.85 14.28
C ILE A 38 -2.13 10.54 14.66
N VAL A 39 -1.86 9.46 13.91
CA VAL A 39 -2.58 8.19 14.09
C VAL A 39 -2.24 7.57 15.45
N VAL A 40 -0.97 7.53 15.84
CA VAL A 40 -0.56 6.95 17.13
C VAL A 40 -1.13 7.75 18.32
N PRO A 41 -1.01 9.09 18.41
CA PRO A 41 -1.66 9.85 19.48
C PRO A 41 -3.18 9.72 19.49
N LEU A 42 -3.83 9.67 18.33
CA LEU A 42 -5.27 9.44 18.25
C LEU A 42 -5.65 8.07 18.83
N LEU A 43 -4.90 7.01 18.51
CA LEU A 43 -5.09 5.69 19.10
C LEU A 43 -4.88 5.72 20.62
N ILE A 44 -3.86 6.44 21.10
CA ILE A 44 -3.61 6.58 22.54
C ILE A 44 -4.77 7.30 23.23
N VAL A 45 -5.18 8.47 22.75
CA VAL A 45 -6.27 9.29 23.34
C VAL A 45 -7.60 8.55 23.33
N THR A 46 -7.85 7.73 22.30
CA THR A 46 -9.08 6.93 22.22
C THR A 46 -9.06 5.73 23.16
N LEU A 47 -7.90 5.08 23.36
CA LEU A 47 -7.77 3.88 24.19
C LEU A 47 -7.53 4.19 25.68
N GLU A 48 -6.88 5.30 26.00
CA GLU A 48 -6.48 5.67 27.36
C GLU A 48 -7.64 5.73 28.37
N PRO A 49 -8.83 6.28 28.05
CA PRO A 49 -9.97 6.26 28.95
C PRO A 49 -10.43 4.83 29.31
N PHE A 50 -10.37 3.91 28.35
CA PHE A 50 -10.73 2.50 28.58
C PHE A 50 -9.67 1.78 29.44
N ILE A 51 -8.39 2.09 29.22
CA ILE A 51 -7.29 1.56 30.04
C ILE A 51 -7.42 2.07 31.48
N LYS A 52 -7.63 3.37 31.68
CA LYS A 52 -7.86 3.98 32.98
C LYS A 52 -9.10 3.39 33.68
N TYR A 53 -10.21 3.24 32.96
CA TYR A 53 -11.41 2.59 33.49
C TYR A 53 -11.11 1.18 33.99
N GLY A 54 -10.38 0.37 33.21
CA GLY A 54 -9.93 -0.96 33.62
C GLY A 54 -9.07 -0.95 34.89
N ILE A 55 -8.15 0.03 35.01
CA ILE A 55 -7.27 0.22 36.19
C ILE A 55 -8.06 0.64 37.43
N TYR A 56 -9.06 1.52 37.29
CA TYR A 56 -9.83 2.01 38.44
C TYR A 56 -10.83 0.98 38.97
N GLN A 57 -11.36 0.11 38.11
CA GLN A 57 -12.28 -0.96 38.50
C GLN A 57 -11.57 -2.15 39.18
N THR A 58 -10.28 -2.39 38.94
CA THR A 58 -9.57 -3.56 39.51
C THR A 58 -9.45 -3.52 41.04
N PRO A 59 -9.01 -2.40 41.66
CA PRO A 59 -8.95 -2.30 43.13
C PRO A 59 -10.33 -2.32 43.80
N SER A 60 -11.37 -1.73 43.17
CA SER A 60 -12.72 -1.69 43.72
C SER A 60 -13.43 -3.04 43.67
N VAL A 61 -13.28 -3.79 42.58
CA VAL A 61 -13.79 -5.16 42.45
C VAL A 61 -13.03 -6.12 43.37
N TYR A 62 -11.73 -5.92 43.59
CA TYR A 62 -10.94 -6.69 44.54
C TYR A 62 -11.36 -6.43 46.00
N HIS A 63 -11.52 -5.17 46.40
CA HIS A 63 -12.05 -4.82 47.72
C HIS A 63 -13.47 -5.37 47.95
N TYR A 64 -14.29 -5.44 46.91
CA TYR A 64 -15.61 -6.05 46.94
C TYR A 64 -15.57 -7.56 47.22
N ILE A 65 -14.67 -8.30 46.55
CA ILE A 65 -14.51 -9.75 46.76
C ILE A 65 -13.99 -10.06 48.17
N MET A 66 -13.09 -9.22 48.71
CA MET A 66 -12.49 -9.43 50.03
C MET A 66 -13.35 -8.95 51.21
N ASN A 67 -14.15 -7.89 51.05
CA ASN A 67 -14.87 -7.26 52.17
C ASN A 67 -16.40 -7.45 52.16
N GLY A 68 -16.96 -8.23 51.23
CA GLY A 68 -18.35 -8.70 51.31
C GLY A 68 -19.44 -7.62 51.41
N GLY A 69 -19.27 -6.45 50.79
CA GLY A 69 -20.28 -5.38 50.89
C GLY A 69 -20.11 -4.19 49.94
N ASN A 70 -21.25 -3.84 49.32
CA ASN A 70 -21.65 -2.66 48.53
C ASN A 70 -20.64 -1.97 47.61
N ILE A 71 -20.94 -2.04 46.30
CA ILE A 71 -20.33 -1.24 45.24
C ILE A 71 -20.59 0.24 45.57
N PRO A 72 -19.56 1.08 45.77
CA PRO A 72 -19.76 2.51 45.60
C PRO A 72 -20.12 2.72 44.13
N GLN A 73 -21.40 2.95 43.84
CA GLN A 73 -21.88 3.40 42.52
C GLN A 73 -21.34 4.81 42.26
N LYS A 74 -20.02 4.97 42.15
CA LYS A 74 -19.48 6.07 41.37
C LYS A 74 -19.76 5.67 39.93
N ILE A 75 -20.76 6.31 39.34
CA ILE A 75 -20.93 6.35 37.88
C ILE A 75 -19.65 6.99 37.36
N ILE A 76 -18.70 6.17 36.91
CA ILE A 76 -17.44 6.65 36.32
C ILE A 76 -17.79 7.04 34.90
N ASN A 77 -17.88 8.34 34.65
CA ASN A 77 -18.00 8.86 33.29
C ASN A 77 -16.68 8.63 32.56
N ILE A 78 -16.74 7.91 31.44
CA ILE A 78 -15.63 7.84 30.48
C ILE A 78 -15.53 9.23 29.85
N THR A 79 -14.63 10.07 30.35
CA THR A 79 -14.36 11.39 29.79
C THR A 79 -13.16 11.31 28.86
N PHE A 80 -13.39 11.58 27.58
CA PHE A 80 -12.32 11.76 26.61
C PHE A 80 -11.65 13.12 26.81
N ASP A 81 -10.34 13.20 26.59
CA ASP A 81 -9.66 14.50 26.53
C ASP A 81 -10.01 15.22 25.22
N ILE A 82 -11.11 15.97 25.26
CA ILE A 82 -11.62 16.75 24.13
C ILE A 82 -10.56 17.77 23.66
N LYS A 83 -9.72 18.31 24.55
CA LYS A 83 -8.69 19.28 24.16
C LYS A 83 -7.60 18.61 23.34
N GLU A 84 -7.17 17.42 23.73
CA GLU A 84 -6.17 16.65 22.99
C GLU A 84 -6.73 16.18 21.64
N PHE A 85 -7.99 15.76 21.58
CA PHE A 85 -8.67 15.42 20.33
C PHE A 85 -8.76 16.61 19.36
N ILE A 86 -9.15 17.80 19.86
CA ILE A 86 -9.18 19.04 19.05
C ILE A 86 -7.78 19.41 18.55
N TRP A 87 -6.74 19.22 19.37
CA TRP A 87 -5.36 19.48 18.96
C TRP A 87 -4.89 18.53 17.84
N ILE A 88 -5.23 17.23 17.94
CA ILE A 88 -4.95 16.26 16.86
C ILE A 88 -5.67 16.65 15.57
N LEU A 89 -6.93 17.09 15.65
CA LEU A 89 -7.67 17.59 14.48
C LEU A 89 -6.98 18.81 13.86
N LYS A 90 -6.48 19.76 14.66
CA LYS A 90 -5.72 20.92 14.15
C LYS A 90 -4.45 20.50 13.41
N ILE A 91 -3.71 19.51 13.93
CA ILE A 91 -2.50 18.98 13.27
C ILE A 91 -2.85 18.22 11.99
N SER A 92 -3.98 17.53 11.95
CA SER A 92 -4.44 16.83 10.74
C SER A 92 -4.61 17.76 9.54
N LEU A 93 -4.96 19.03 9.77
CA LEU A 93 -5.03 20.04 8.72
C LEU A 93 -3.66 20.35 8.10
N ILE A 94 -2.57 20.28 8.88
CA ILE A 94 -1.19 20.46 8.38
C ILE A 94 -0.82 19.30 7.45
N GLY A 95 -1.23 18.08 7.79
CA GLY A 95 -1.07 16.91 6.93
C GLY A 95 -1.81 17.01 5.59
N LEU A 96 -2.83 17.88 5.48
CA LEU A 96 -3.57 18.15 4.24
C LEU A 96 -2.89 19.21 3.35
N ILE A 97 -1.88 19.93 3.83
CA ILE A 97 -1.17 20.98 3.06
C ILE A 97 -0.62 20.45 1.73
N PRO A 98 0.02 19.27 1.65
CA PRO A 98 0.45 18.68 0.37
C PRO A 98 -0.71 18.38 -0.56
N VAL A 99 -1.89 18.05 -0.04
CA VAL A 99 -3.08 17.75 -0.86
C VAL A 99 -3.69 19.04 -1.41
N ILE A 100 -3.83 20.06 -0.55
CA ILE A 100 -4.38 21.37 -0.92
C ILE A 100 -3.45 22.09 -1.90
N SER A 101 -2.14 22.04 -1.66
CA SER A 101 -1.15 22.63 -2.57
C SER A 101 -1.24 22.03 -3.97
N ARG A 102 -1.52 20.72 -4.11
CA ARG A 102 -1.68 20.06 -5.42
C ARG A 102 -2.88 20.58 -6.19
N ILE A 103 -3.98 20.90 -5.49
CA ILE A 103 -5.19 21.47 -6.11
C ILE A 103 -4.90 22.87 -6.66
N ILE A 104 -4.12 23.66 -5.91
CA ILE A 104 -3.81 25.05 -6.23
C ILE A 104 -2.71 25.15 -7.31
N PHE A 105 -1.59 24.43 -7.13
CA PHE A 105 -0.39 24.51 -7.98
C PHE A 105 -0.40 23.49 -9.12
N LYS A 106 -1.46 23.48 -9.94
CA LYS A 106 -1.68 22.52 -11.07
C LYS A 106 -0.46 22.26 -11.99
N LYS A 107 0.58 23.10 -11.96
CA LYS A 107 1.93 22.84 -12.51
C LYS A 107 2.94 22.62 -11.38
N ALA A 108 3.18 21.38 -10.95
CA ALA A 108 4.29 21.12 -10.05
C ALA A 108 5.50 20.60 -10.82
N LYS A 109 6.61 21.34 -10.72
CA LYS A 109 7.95 20.81 -11.01
C LYS A 109 8.42 20.02 -9.79
N PHE A 110 9.41 19.15 -9.96
CA PHE A 110 10.05 18.41 -8.87
C PHE A 110 10.38 19.29 -7.67
N GLN A 111 11.03 20.42 -7.90
CA GLN A 111 11.41 21.36 -6.84
C GLN A 111 10.22 21.86 -6.02
N SER A 112 9.10 22.22 -6.66
CA SER A 112 7.92 22.72 -5.95
C SER A 112 7.25 21.62 -5.12
N GLU A 113 7.14 20.39 -5.64
CA GLU A 113 6.53 19.29 -4.89
C GLU A 113 7.42 18.90 -3.70
N PHE A 114 8.74 18.86 -3.92
CA PHE A 114 9.72 18.61 -2.87
C PHE A 114 9.66 19.66 -1.74
N ILE A 115 9.69 20.96 -2.07
CA ILE A 115 9.62 22.04 -1.08
C ILE A 115 8.34 21.95 -0.25
N VAL A 116 7.19 21.74 -0.89
CA VAL A 116 5.92 21.63 -0.17
C VAL A 116 5.92 20.44 0.79
N MET A 117 6.47 19.30 0.38
CA MET A 117 6.57 18.14 1.26
C MET A 117 7.50 18.40 2.44
N VAL A 118 8.67 18.98 2.21
CA VAL A 118 9.62 19.33 3.29
C VAL A 118 8.96 20.29 4.28
N LEU A 119 8.30 21.35 3.79
CA LEU A 119 7.57 22.29 4.65
C LEU A 119 6.47 21.61 5.46
N SER A 120 5.78 20.62 4.88
CA SER A 120 4.72 19.89 5.56
C SER A 120 5.29 18.96 6.64
N ILE A 121 6.40 18.28 6.38
CA ILE A 121 7.11 17.46 7.37
C ILE A 121 7.61 18.35 8.51
N SER A 122 8.29 19.45 8.20
CA SER A 122 8.76 20.40 9.20
C SER A 122 7.59 20.96 10.03
N GLY A 123 6.48 21.32 9.38
CA GLY A 123 5.26 21.78 10.06
C GLY A 123 4.70 20.73 11.02
N LEU A 124 4.65 19.45 10.62
CA LEU A 124 4.23 18.35 11.50
C LEU A 124 5.15 18.19 12.72
N VAL A 125 6.47 18.29 12.52
CA VAL A 125 7.46 18.20 13.61
C VAL A 125 7.33 19.39 14.58
N PHE A 126 7.22 20.63 14.08
CA PHE A 126 7.17 21.82 14.94
C PHE A 126 5.88 21.93 15.76
N VAL A 127 4.73 21.49 15.20
CA VAL A 127 3.45 21.60 15.91
C VAL A 127 3.24 20.44 16.88
N SER A 128 4.05 19.39 16.80
CA SER A 128 4.01 18.28 17.76
C SER A 128 4.42 18.72 19.17
N ARG A 129 3.74 18.18 20.20
CA ARG A 129 4.02 18.47 21.62
C ARG A 129 5.44 18.05 22.02
N ASP A 130 5.91 16.92 21.50
CA ASP A 130 7.23 16.34 21.79
C ASP A 130 8.26 16.72 20.70
N TYR A 131 8.37 18.00 20.36
CA TYR A 131 9.16 18.48 19.22
C TYR A 131 10.61 17.96 19.21
N LEU A 132 11.23 17.74 20.38
CA LEU A 132 12.57 17.15 20.51
C LEU A 132 12.62 15.69 20.04
N GLY A 133 11.69 14.84 20.47
CA GLY A 133 11.62 13.44 20.04
C GLY A 133 11.36 13.32 18.54
N TRP A 134 10.47 14.17 18.01
CA TRP A 134 10.20 14.22 16.57
C TRP A 134 11.38 14.77 15.76
N SER A 135 12.12 15.73 16.31
CA SER A 135 13.36 16.23 15.70
C SER A 135 14.43 15.15 15.63
N ILE A 136 14.56 14.31 16.66
CA ILE A 136 15.48 13.17 16.66
C ILE A 136 15.08 12.15 15.59
N ILE A 137 13.80 11.79 15.50
CA ILE A 137 13.30 10.87 14.46
C ILE A 137 13.57 11.45 13.05
N PHE A 138 13.34 12.75 12.86
CA PHE A 138 13.62 13.44 11.61
C PHE A 138 15.11 13.43 11.25
N LEU A 139 16.00 13.69 12.21
CA LEU A 139 17.45 13.65 12.00
C LEU A 139 17.96 12.24 11.69
N VAL A 140 17.45 11.21 12.37
CA VAL A 140 17.76 9.81 12.04
C VAL A 140 17.32 9.49 10.61
N PHE A 141 16.17 9.99 10.18
CA PHE A 141 15.72 9.82 8.81
C PHE A 141 16.61 10.53 7.78
N LEU A 142 17.06 11.76 8.07
CA LEU A 142 18.04 12.46 7.23
C LEU A 142 19.35 11.67 7.12
N LEU A 143 19.78 11.03 8.20
CA LEU A 143 20.96 10.17 8.21
C LEU A 143 20.76 8.91 7.36
N ILE A 144 19.57 8.29 7.37
CA ILE A 144 19.21 7.19 6.48
C ILE A 144 19.28 7.62 5.00
N VAL A 145 18.76 8.81 4.68
CA VAL A 145 18.82 9.39 3.32
C VAL A 145 20.27 9.57 2.86
N TYR A 146 21.16 9.95 3.76
CA TYR A 146 22.58 10.17 3.45
C TYR A 146 23.34 8.85 3.21
N ILE A 147 23.01 7.80 3.96
CA ILE A 147 23.72 6.50 3.89
C ILE A 147 23.27 5.66 2.69
N ILE A 148 21.98 5.65 2.36
CA ILE A 148 21.45 4.79 1.30
C ILE A 148 21.59 5.49 -0.07
N PRO A 149 22.22 4.84 -1.06
CA PRO A 149 22.43 5.45 -2.37
C PRO A 149 21.09 5.79 -3.05
N LEU A 150 21.00 7.02 -3.55
CA LEU A 150 19.85 7.55 -4.31
C LEU A 150 20.10 7.36 -5.81
N GLY A 151 19.08 6.94 -6.55
CA GLY A 151 19.12 6.83 -8.01
C GLY A 151 19.02 5.42 -8.58
N GLU A 152 18.86 4.41 -7.72
CA GLU A 152 18.65 3.00 -8.13
C GLU A 152 17.16 2.61 -8.15
N ARG A 153 16.24 3.58 -8.07
CA ARG A 153 14.78 3.39 -7.94
C ARG A 153 14.36 2.58 -6.71
N LYS A 154 15.24 2.37 -5.74
CA LYS A 154 14.97 1.56 -4.55
C LYS A 154 13.73 2.03 -3.79
N TYR A 155 13.58 3.34 -3.60
CA TYR A 155 12.46 3.91 -2.85
C TYR A 155 11.19 3.99 -3.67
N PHE A 156 11.33 4.26 -4.97
CA PHE A 156 10.20 4.20 -5.89
C PHE A 156 9.62 2.77 -5.98
N ASN A 157 10.49 1.76 -6.03
CA ASN A 157 10.09 0.35 -6.04
C ASN A 157 9.42 -0.08 -4.73
N LEU A 158 9.79 0.50 -3.58
CA LEU A 158 9.04 0.26 -2.33
C LEU A 158 7.58 0.72 -2.42
N ILE A 159 7.30 1.83 -3.11
CA ILE A 159 5.93 2.30 -3.35
C ILE A 159 5.20 1.36 -4.31
N ASN A 160 5.85 0.91 -5.39
CA ASN A 160 5.28 -0.08 -6.31
C ASN A 160 4.99 -1.41 -5.60
N ASN A 161 5.86 -1.85 -4.69
CA ASN A 161 5.64 -3.05 -3.90
C ASN A 161 4.37 -2.96 -3.04
N ALA A 162 4.02 -1.78 -2.53
CA ALA A 162 2.76 -1.59 -1.81
C ALA A 162 1.53 -1.81 -2.71
N LYS A 163 1.61 -1.40 -3.98
CA LYS A 163 0.58 -1.65 -5.00
C LYS A 163 0.42 -3.15 -5.30
N TYR A 164 1.54 -3.87 -5.45
CA TYR A 164 1.53 -5.33 -5.66
C TYR A 164 1.00 -6.08 -4.44
N LEU A 165 1.35 -5.64 -3.23
CA LEU A 165 0.82 -6.22 -2.00
C LEU A 165 -0.70 -5.99 -1.86
N GLU A 166 -1.22 -4.85 -2.33
CA GLU A 166 -2.65 -4.56 -2.34
C GLU A 166 -3.42 -5.55 -3.24
N GLU A 167 -2.87 -5.88 -4.41
CA GLU A 167 -3.43 -6.90 -5.31
C GLU A 167 -3.47 -8.28 -4.64
N ILE A 168 -2.35 -8.74 -4.09
CA ILE A 168 -2.27 -10.04 -3.41
C ILE A 168 -3.30 -10.11 -2.29
N ARG A 169 -3.45 -9.04 -1.50
CA ARG A 169 -4.47 -8.95 -0.46
C ARG A 169 -5.89 -9.10 -1.02
N LYS A 170 -6.22 -8.40 -2.11
CA LYS A 170 -7.55 -8.46 -2.75
C LYS A 170 -7.85 -9.86 -3.29
N ASN A 171 -6.90 -10.45 -4.01
CA ASN A 171 -7.04 -11.79 -4.58
C ASN A 171 -7.19 -12.84 -3.48
N TYR A 172 -6.42 -12.71 -2.40
CA TYR A 172 -6.50 -13.59 -1.24
C TYR A 172 -7.87 -13.50 -0.54
N LEU A 173 -8.40 -12.30 -0.32
CA LEU A 173 -9.72 -12.09 0.28
C LEU A 173 -10.85 -12.60 -0.62
N HIS A 174 -10.72 -12.44 -1.94
CA HIS A 174 -11.71 -12.93 -2.89
C HIS A 174 -11.76 -14.46 -2.93
N LYS A 175 -10.59 -15.13 -2.95
CA LYS A 175 -10.49 -16.60 -2.93
C LYS A 175 -11.00 -17.19 -1.60
N ASN A 176 -10.75 -16.49 -0.50
CA ASN A 176 -11.16 -16.93 0.83
C ASN A 176 -12.39 -16.16 1.33
N GLN A 177 -13.53 -16.38 0.67
CA GLN A 177 -14.80 -15.69 0.97
C GLN A 177 -15.28 -15.86 2.43
N GLU A 178 -14.80 -16.87 3.15
CA GLU A 178 -15.03 -17.04 4.59
C GLU A 178 -14.64 -15.79 5.40
N PHE A 179 -13.58 -15.07 5.00
CA PHE A 179 -13.16 -13.83 5.66
C PHE A 179 -14.13 -12.67 5.42
N SER A 180 -15.03 -12.74 4.43
CA SER A 180 -16.04 -11.72 4.17
C SER A 180 -17.35 -11.97 4.93
N ASN A 181 -17.51 -13.15 5.53
CA ASN A 181 -18.74 -13.54 6.20
C ASN A 181 -18.89 -12.87 7.57
N ARG A 182 -19.99 -12.14 7.79
CA ARG A 182 -20.31 -11.49 9.07
C ARG A 182 -20.27 -12.47 10.26
N LYS A 183 -20.76 -13.71 10.09
CA LYS A 183 -20.72 -14.74 11.15
C LYS A 183 -19.30 -15.13 11.55
N PHE A 184 -18.37 -15.10 10.61
CA PHE A 184 -16.95 -15.36 10.87
C PHE A 184 -16.33 -14.22 11.69
N TYR A 185 -16.65 -12.96 11.35
CA TYR A 185 -16.23 -11.80 12.14
C TYR A 185 -16.79 -11.83 13.56
N GLU A 186 -18.09 -12.13 13.74
CA GLU A 186 -18.69 -12.24 15.07
C GLU A 186 -17.98 -13.29 15.94
N LYS A 187 -17.64 -14.45 15.35
CA LYS A 187 -16.88 -15.51 16.03
C LYS A 187 -15.43 -15.09 16.34
N LEU A 188 -14.78 -14.36 15.45
CA LEU A 188 -13.42 -13.82 15.67
C LEU A 188 -13.40 -12.77 16.77
N VAL A 189 -14.34 -11.82 16.74
CA VAL A 189 -14.50 -10.79 17.77
C VAL A 189 -14.76 -11.43 19.12
N GLY A 190 -15.62 -12.45 19.19
CA GLY A 190 -15.86 -13.22 20.41
C GLY A 190 -14.57 -13.86 20.95
N LYS A 191 -13.78 -14.53 20.09
CA LYS A 191 -12.47 -15.09 20.50
C LYS A 191 -11.48 -14.02 20.95
N PHE A 192 -11.43 -12.89 20.26
CA PHE A 192 -10.55 -11.78 20.60
C PHE A 192 -10.92 -11.18 21.97
N LEU A 193 -12.22 -11.02 22.25
CA LEU A 193 -12.71 -10.56 23.56
C LEU A 193 -12.28 -11.50 24.68
N VAL A 194 -12.41 -12.82 24.48
CA VAL A 194 -11.94 -13.81 25.47
C VAL A 194 -10.43 -13.67 25.71
N ILE A 195 -9.63 -13.55 24.65
CA ILE A 195 -8.18 -13.35 24.77
C ILE A 195 -7.87 -12.04 25.52
N ALA A 196 -8.55 -10.95 25.19
CA ALA A 196 -8.35 -9.66 25.84
C ALA A 196 -8.68 -9.72 27.35
N VAL A 197 -9.78 -10.40 27.72
CA VAL A 197 -10.15 -10.65 29.12
C VAL A 197 -9.07 -11.48 29.83
N LEU A 198 -8.54 -12.52 29.19
CA LEU A 198 -7.45 -13.32 29.76
C LEU A 198 -6.17 -12.50 29.96
N ILE A 199 -5.76 -11.70 28.97
CA ILE A 199 -4.62 -10.79 29.09
C ILE A 199 -4.81 -9.86 30.29
N PHE A 200 -6.00 -9.26 30.42
CA PHE A 200 -6.32 -8.35 31.51
C PHE A 200 -6.23 -9.03 32.89
N LEU A 201 -6.82 -10.23 33.03
CA LEU A 201 -6.80 -10.98 34.29
C LEU A 201 -5.38 -11.39 34.68
N ILE A 202 -4.60 -11.93 33.75
CA ILE A 202 -3.20 -12.32 34.00
C ILE A 202 -2.37 -11.08 34.37
N ALA A 203 -2.60 -9.94 33.70
CA ALA A 203 -1.90 -8.69 34.00
C ALA A 203 -2.22 -8.18 35.40
N ALA A 204 -3.49 -8.28 35.83
CA ALA A 204 -3.91 -7.87 37.16
C ALA A 204 -3.23 -8.72 38.25
N LEU A 205 -3.25 -10.04 38.07
CA LEU A 205 -2.64 -10.99 39.01
C LEU A 205 -1.12 -10.80 39.11
N LEU A 206 -0.43 -10.71 37.96
CA LEU A 206 1.02 -10.54 37.95
C LEU A 206 1.45 -9.17 38.47
N SER A 207 0.72 -8.10 38.14
CA SER A 207 0.98 -6.75 38.65
C SER A 207 0.94 -6.72 40.17
N TYR A 208 -0.05 -7.38 40.77
CA TYR A 208 -0.14 -7.54 42.21
C TYR A 208 1.03 -8.35 42.79
N TYR A 209 1.29 -9.53 42.23
CA TYR A 209 2.34 -10.43 42.72
C TYR A 209 3.74 -9.81 42.67
N MET A 210 4.08 -9.17 41.55
CA MET A 210 5.40 -8.59 41.32
C MET A 210 5.52 -7.14 41.83
N LYS A 211 4.42 -6.52 42.27
CA LYS A 211 4.33 -5.08 42.60
C LYS A 211 4.83 -4.16 41.47
N ILE A 212 4.60 -4.56 40.23
CA ILE A 212 4.92 -3.79 39.02
C ILE A 212 3.65 -3.08 38.53
N SER A 213 3.78 -1.90 37.94
CA SER A 213 2.64 -1.17 37.36
C SER A 213 1.82 -2.03 36.39
N PHE A 214 0.50 -2.01 36.57
CA PHE A 214 -0.46 -2.78 35.78
C PHE A 214 -0.33 -2.52 34.27
N ILE A 215 -0.03 -1.27 33.90
CA ILE A 215 0.17 -0.89 32.49
C ILE A 215 1.36 -1.67 31.89
N PHE A 216 2.47 -1.75 32.62
CA PHE A 216 3.64 -2.51 32.18
C PHE A 216 3.33 -4.01 32.06
N MET A 217 2.52 -4.56 32.96
CA MET A 217 2.12 -5.97 32.90
C MET A 217 1.19 -6.27 31.71
N ILE A 218 0.23 -5.40 31.41
CA ILE A 218 -0.59 -5.51 30.19
C ILE A 218 0.33 -5.54 28.96
N ILE A 219 1.32 -4.65 28.89
CA ILE A 219 2.25 -4.56 27.77
C ILE A 219 3.02 -5.88 27.59
N ILE A 220 3.57 -6.44 28.67
CA ILE A 220 4.35 -7.69 28.64
C ILE A 220 3.49 -8.88 28.21
N ILE A 221 2.29 -9.03 28.75
CA ILE A 221 1.43 -10.18 28.43
C ILE A 221 0.84 -10.05 27.03
N SER A 222 0.53 -8.82 26.60
CA SER A 222 0.07 -8.55 25.23
C SER A 222 1.16 -8.87 24.22
N SER A 223 2.42 -8.49 24.49
CA SER A 223 3.54 -8.80 23.60
C SER A 223 3.81 -10.31 23.55
N LEU A 224 3.78 -11.01 24.68
CA LEU A 224 3.89 -12.47 24.74
C LEU A 224 2.77 -13.15 23.94
N THR A 225 1.52 -12.69 24.09
CA THR A 225 0.38 -13.24 23.36
C THR A 225 0.51 -13.01 21.85
N CYS A 226 1.01 -11.85 21.43
CA CYS A 226 1.31 -11.57 20.03
C CYS A 226 2.38 -12.53 19.48
N ILE A 227 3.45 -12.79 20.24
CA ILE A 227 4.49 -13.74 19.85
C ILE A 227 3.92 -15.16 19.73
N LEU A 228 3.14 -15.63 20.72
CA LEU A 228 2.51 -16.95 20.66
C LEU A 228 1.57 -17.09 19.45
N TYR A 229 0.87 -16.01 19.09
CA TYR A 229 0.01 -15.99 17.90
C TYR A 229 0.80 -16.05 16.58
N LEU A 230 2.04 -15.52 16.54
CA LEU A 230 2.95 -15.69 15.41
C LEU A 230 3.48 -17.11 15.29
N TYR A 231 3.83 -17.74 16.41
CA TYR A 231 4.34 -19.12 16.43
C TYR A 231 3.27 -20.17 16.13
N LYS A 232 1.99 -19.79 16.18
CA LYS A 232 0.93 -20.66 15.70
C LYS A 232 1.11 -20.89 14.20
N GLU A 233 1.65 -22.05 13.85
CA GLU A 233 1.93 -22.46 12.48
C GLU A 233 0.71 -22.21 11.60
N THR A 234 0.93 -21.37 10.58
CA THR A 234 0.03 -21.25 9.44
C THR A 234 0.76 -21.73 8.22
N LYS A 235 0.21 -22.76 7.54
CA LYS A 235 0.72 -23.23 6.24
C LYS A 235 0.70 -22.09 5.20
N ASP A 236 -0.18 -21.12 5.39
CA ASP A 236 -0.34 -19.98 4.52
C ASP A 236 0.72 -18.91 4.75
N LYS A 237 1.65 -18.77 3.80
CA LYS A 237 2.71 -17.76 3.82
C LYS A 237 2.15 -16.33 3.77
N ILE A 238 1.08 -16.10 2.98
CA ILE A 238 0.46 -14.78 2.83
C ILE A 238 -0.10 -14.31 4.16
N LEU A 239 -0.89 -15.18 4.82
CA LEU A 239 -1.46 -14.88 6.13
C LEU A 239 -0.36 -14.65 7.18
N THR A 240 0.71 -15.43 7.14
CA THR A 240 1.83 -15.32 8.08
C THR A 240 2.47 -13.94 8.02
N VAL A 241 2.74 -13.41 6.82
CA VAL A 241 3.34 -12.09 6.67
C VAL A 241 2.38 -10.97 7.07
N PHE A 242 1.09 -11.06 6.72
CA PHE A 242 0.10 -10.09 7.21
C PHE A 242 0.01 -10.06 8.74
N LYS A 243 0.06 -11.22 9.42
CA LYS A 243 0.13 -11.28 10.88
C LYS A 243 1.38 -10.57 11.43
N LYS A 244 2.55 -10.82 10.83
CA LYS A 244 3.80 -10.16 11.25
C LYS A 244 3.72 -8.64 11.13
N VAL A 245 3.10 -8.11 10.06
CA VAL A 245 2.89 -6.67 9.87
C VAL A 245 1.96 -6.09 10.93
N ILE A 246 0.81 -6.72 11.20
CA ILE A 246 -0.14 -6.24 12.23
C ILE A 246 0.53 -6.20 13.60
N ILE A 247 1.25 -7.27 13.97
CA ILE A 247 1.91 -7.37 15.27
C ILE A 247 3.05 -6.36 15.39
N PHE A 248 3.79 -6.12 14.31
CA PHE A 248 4.79 -5.07 14.28
C PHE A 248 4.17 -3.69 14.57
N VAL A 249 3.05 -3.36 13.92
CA VAL A 249 2.33 -2.09 14.19
C VAL A 249 1.89 -1.99 15.65
N ILE A 250 1.27 -3.05 16.20
CA ILE A 250 0.85 -3.08 17.61
C ILE A 250 2.03 -2.86 18.54
N PHE A 251 3.16 -3.53 18.28
CA PHE A 251 4.37 -3.41 19.09
C PHE A 251 4.92 -1.98 19.06
N VAL A 252 5.00 -1.35 17.88
CA VAL A 252 5.44 0.05 17.75
C VAL A 252 4.55 1.00 18.55
N VAL A 253 3.21 0.86 18.48
CA VAL A 253 2.28 1.70 19.25
C VAL A 253 2.51 1.52 20.76
N ILE A 254 2.66 0.28 21.21
CA ILE A 254 2.91 -0.03 22.62
C ILE A 254 4.24 0.58 23.10
N SER A 255 5.32 0.45 22.32
CA SER A 255 6.63 1.00 22.67
C SER A 255 6.61 2.53 22.73
N LEU A 256 5.92 3.19 21.79
CA LEU A 256 5.74 4.64 21.81
C LEU A 256 4.90 5.11 23.00
N TYR A 257 3.88 4.34 23.38
CA TYR A 257 3.08 4.62 24.58
C TYR A 257 3.91 4.46 25.86
N ALA A 258 4.71 3.39 25.97
CA ALA A 258 5.60 3.17 27.11
C ALA A 258 6.58 4.34 27.29
N ASN A 259 7.07 4.91 26.19
CA ASN A 259 7.95 6.09 26.22
C ASN A 259 7.29 7.32 26.87
N ARG A 260 5.97 7.50 26.77
CA ARG A 260 5.27 8.62 27.44
C ARG A 260 5.21 8.48 28.96
N ILE A 261 5.31 7.26 29.49
CA ILE A 261 5.13 6.97 30.91
C ILE A 261 6.45 7.09 31.67
N VAL A 262 7.58 6.92 31.00
CA VAL A 262 8.91 7.00 31.63
C VAL A 262 9.14 8.41 32.17
N PRO A 263 9.48 8.59 33.46
CA PRO A 263 9.60 9.93 34.06
C PRO A 263 10.93 10.64 33.72
N SER A 264 12.02 9.88 33.53
CA SER A 264 13.36 10.41 33.24
C SER A 264 13.54 10.75 31.76
N GLU A 265 13.93 11.98 31.45
CA GLU A 265 14.16 12.43 30.06
C GLU A 265 15.27 11.64 29.35
N LEU A 266 16.32 11.23 30.07
CA LEU A 266 17.39 10.40 29.49
C LEU A 266 16.88 9.00 29.14
N ASP A 267 16.08 8.40 30.01
CA ASP A 267 15.52 7.07 29.79
C ASP A 267 14.50 7.08 28.64
N LYS A 268 13.74 8.19 28.48
CA LYS A 268 12.87 8.40 27.31
C LYS A 268 13.65 8.40 26.00
N ILE A 269 14.76 9.14 25.95
CA ILE A 269 15.60 9.22 24.75
C ILE A 269 16.20 7.85 24.43
N LEU A 270 16.75 7.16 25.44
CA LEU A 270 17.32 5.81 25.26
C LEU A 270 16.26 4.82 24.78
N LEU A 271 15.08 4.81 25.40
CA LEU A 271 13.98 3.94 25.01
C LEU A 271 13.47 4.25 23.59
N LEU A 272 13.45 5.53 23.20
CA LEU A 272 13.10 5.94 21.83
C LEU A 272 14.11 5.39 20.82
N VAL A 273 15.42 5.55 21.09
CA VAL A 273 16.48 5.06 20.20
C VAL A 273 16.42 3.54 20.04
N ILE A 274 16.24 2.81 21.15
CA ILE A 274 16.07 1.35 21.14
C ILE A 274 14.84 0.95 20.32
N THR A 275 13.72 1.67 20.51
CA THR A 275 12.48 1.41 19.76
C THR A 275 12.67 1.64 18.26
N VAL A 276 13.33 2.74 17.86
CA VAL A 276 13.62 3.04 16.45
C VAL A 276 14.52 1.97 15.84
N TYR A 277 15.57 1.54 16.55
CA TYR A 277 16.49 0.50 16.09
C TYR A 277 15.76 -0.83 15.83
N PHE A 278 15.03 -1.36 16.82
CA PHE A 278 14.29 -2.60 16.65
C PHE A 278 13.19 -2.49 15.59
N SER A 279 12.59 -1.30 15.46
CA SER A 279 11.60 -1.07 14.41
C SER A 279 12.22 -1.13 13.02
N PHE A 280 13.41 -0.53 12.84
CA PHE A 280 14.13 -0.57 11.58
C PHE A 280 14.54 -2.00 11.20
N ASP A 281 15.14 -2.74 12.14
CA ASP A 281 15.51 -4.15 11.92
C ASP A 281 14.29 -4.99 11.50
N ARG A 282 13.17 -4.79 12.19
CA ARG A 282 11.94 -5.51 11.89
C ARG A 282 11.34 -5.14 10.53
N VAL A 283 11.40 -3.86 10.13
CA VAL A 283 10.96 -3.40 8.80
C VAL A 283 11.83 -4.03 7.71
N VAL A 284 13.15 -4.12 7.90
CA VAL A 284 14.05 -4.76 6.93
C VAL A 284 13.74 -6.25 6.78
N SER A 285 13.55 -6.97 7.90
CA SER A 285 13.18 -8.39 7.89
C SER A 285 11.81 -8.61 7.22
N LEU A 286 10.81 -7.80 7.56
CA LEU A 286 9.47 -7.86 6.96
C LEU A 286 9.50 -7.50 5.47
N GLY A 287 10.35 -6.56 5.07
CA GLY A 287 10.52 -6.16 3.68
C GLY A 287 10.94 -7.32 2.78
N LYS A 288 11.86 -8.17 3.25
CA LYS A 288 12.27 -9.39 2.53
C LYS A 288 11.11 -10.38 2.39
N ASP A 289 10.42 -10.68 3.48
CA ASP A 289 9.26 -11.57 3.48
C ASP A 289 8.14 -11.08 2.52
N ILE A 290 7.89 -9.77 2.51
CA ILE A 290 6.92 -9.13 1.61
C ILE A 290 7.38 -9.26 0.16
N GLN A 291 8.66 -9.01 -0.12
CA GLN A 291 9.22 -9.12 -1.46
C GLN A 291 9.10 -10.56 -2.02
N ASP A 292 9.36 -11.57 -1.20
CA ASP A 292 9.21 -12.98 -1.59
C ASP A 292 7.75 -13.33 -1.91
N ILE A 293 6.80 -12.81 -1.14
CA ILE A 293 5.37 -12.97 -1.43
C ILE A 293 4.98 -12.27 -2.73
N ILE A 294 5.49 -11.06 -2.96
CA ILE A 294 5.22 -10.31 -4.20
C ILE A 294 5.70 -11.10 -5.40
N LYS A 295 6.96 -11.55 -5.40
CA LYS A 295 7.52 -12.36 -6.49
C LYS A 295 6.73 -13.64 -6.71
N LYS A 296 6.25 -14.29 -5.66
CA LYS A 296 5.52 -15.55 -5.83
C LYS A 296 4.08 -15.38 -6.35
N TYR A 297 3.36 -14.35 -5.89
CA TYR A 297 1.90 -14.27 -6.04
C TYR A 297 1.39 -13.07 -6.84
N SER A 298 2.20 -12.04 -7.09
CA SER A 298 1.77 -10.86 -7.85
C SER A 298 2.02 -11.05 -9.34
N LEU A 299 0.96 -11.11 -10.14
CA LEU A 299 1.09 -11.11 -11.61
C LEU A 299 1.44 -9.72 -12.13
N ARG A 300 0.89 -8.68 -11.48
CA ARG A 300 1.15 -7.30 -11.84
C ARG A 300 2.60 -6.88 -11.64
N TYR A 301 3.30 -7.51 -10.69
CA TYR A 301 4.74 -7.32 -10.54
C TYR A 301 5.47 -7.70 -11.83
N TYR A 302 5.18 -8.87 -12.38
CA TYR A 302 5.80 -9.30 -13.64
C TYR A 302 5.29 -8.54 -14.86
N TYR A 303 4.03 -8.09 -14.85
CA TYR A 303 3.46 -7.37 -15.98
C TYR A 303 3.97 -5.93 -16.08
N GLU A 304 3.88 -5.16 -14.99
CA GLU A 304 4.15 -3.71 -14.99
C GLU A 304 5.61 -3.34 -14.70
N ASP A 305 6.38 -4.20 -14.02
CA ASP A 305 7.78 -3.88 -13.72
C ASP A 305 8.63 -3.98 -15.00
N GLU A 306 9.18 -2.84 -15.41
CA GLU A 306 10.10 -2.73 -16.55
C GLU A 306 11.51 -3.22 -16.20
N PHE A 307 11.87 -3.31 -14.92
CA PHE A 307 13.24 -3.58 -14.44
C PHE A 307 13.33 -4.90 -13.68
N LEU A 308 12.65 -5.93 -14.18
CA LEU A 308 12.78 -7.29 -13.65
C LEU A 308 14.21 -7.76 -13.77
N SER A 309 14.77 -8.29 -12.68
CA SER A 309 16.10 -8.90 -12.77
C SER A 309 16.00 -10.26 -13.48
N VAL A 310 17.06 -10.65 -14.19
CA VAL A 310 17.18 -11.98 -14.81
C VAL A 310 16.94 -13.09 -13.78
N LYS A 311 17.35 -12.87 -12.52
CA LYS A 311 17.11 -13.79 -11.42
C LYS A 311 15.62 -13.93 -11.12
N ASP A 312 14.87 -12.83 -11.07
CA ASP A 312 13.43 -12.85 -10.77
C ASP A 312 12.62 -13.60 -11.82
N ILE A 313 13.03 -13.50 -13.09
CA ILE A 313 12.45 -14.27 -14.19
C ILE A 313 12.81 -15.74 -14.05
N LYS A 314 14.10 -16.05 -13.87
CA LYS A 314 14.61 -17.42 -13.80
C LYS A 314 14.02 -18.21 -12.63
N ASP A 315 13.82 -17.58 -11.47
CA ASP A 315 13.32 -18.24 -10.26
C ASP A 315 11.86 -18.73 -10.42
N GLU A 316 11.07 -18.11 -11.29
CA GLU A 316 9.65 -18.47 -11.53
C GLU A 316 9.38 -19.03 -12.94
N TYR A 317 10.38 -19.09 -13.83
CA TYR A 317 10.21 -19.63 -15.18
C TYR A 317 10.04 -21.16 -15.18
N LEU A 318 8.96 -21.65 -15.77
CA LEU A 318 8.72 -23.08 -15.97
C LEU A 318 8.93 -23.48 -17.42
N GLU A 319 9.77 -24.47 -17.70
CA GLU A 319 9.94 -24.99 -19.06
C GLU A 319 8.63 -25.59 -19.62
N MET A 320 8.42 -25.46 -20.94
CA MET A 320 7.22 -25.94 -21.63
C MET A 320 6.93 -27.43 -21.39
N LYS A 321 7.97 -28.27 -21.24
CA LYS A 321 7.80 -29.70 -20.95
C LYS A 321 6.99 -29.95 -19.68
N PHE A 322 7.15 -29.11 -18.66
CA PHE A 322 6.41 -29.24 -17.40
C PHE A 322 4.98 -28.71 -17.55
N ILE A 323 4.80 -27.59 -18.24
CA ILE A 323 3.47 -27.00 -18.49
C ILE A 323 2.58 -27.98 -19.28
N ASN A 324 3.16 -28.67 -20.27
CA ASN A 324 2.43 -29.64 -21.09
C ASN A 324 2.15 -30.96 -20.37
N SER A 325 2.92 -31.29 -19.33
CA SER A 325 2.82 -32.58 -18.63
C SER A 325 1.94 -32.54 -17.39
N PHE A 326 1.70 -31.36 -16.81
CA PHE A 326 1.00 -31.21 -15.53
C PHE A 326 -0.22 -30.29 -15.63
N GLU A 327 -1.17 -30.49 -14.73
CA GLU A 327 -2.31 -29.59 -14.59
C GLU A 327 -1.84 -28.26 -13.99
N ILE A 328 -1.68 -27.25 -14.86
CA ILE A 328 -1.38 -25.88 -14.46
C ILE A 328 -2.65 -25.11 -14.10
N ASP A 329 -2.61 -24.38 -12.98
CA ASP A 329 -3.67 -23.47 -12.57
C ASP A 329 -3.66 -22.17 -13.40
N GLU A 330 -4.77 -21.45 -13.38
CA GLU A 330 -4.94 -20.23 -14.18
C GLU A 330 -3.92 -19.13 -13.83
N HIS A 331 -3.64 -18.93 -12.54
CA HIS A 331 -2.73 -17.88 -12.07
C HIS A 331 -1.31 -18.19 -12.52
N GLU A 332 -0.86 -19.43 -12.35
CA GLU A 332 0.46 -19.85 -12.79
C GLU A 332 0.60 -19.81 -14.33
N LEU A 333 -0.43 -20.22 -15.09
CA LEU A 333 -0.40 -20.13 -16.55
C LEU A 333 -0.26 -18.68 -17.05
N ILE A 334 -0.99 -17.74 -16.45
CA ILE A 334 -0.87 -16.32 -16.80
C ILE A 334 0.51 -15.77 -16.42
N LYS A 335 1.06 -16.16 -15.26
CA LYS A 335 2.44 -15.80 -14.90
C LYS A 335 3.41 -16.25 -16.00
N GLN A 336 3.28 -17.49 -16.44
CA GLN A 336 4.10 -18.05 -17.50
C GLN A 336 3.93 -17.29 -18.83
N ILE A 337 2.71 -16.89 -19.23
CA ILE A 337 2.44 -16.05 -20.41
C ILE A 337 3.18 -14.71 -20.32
N ILE A 338 3.01 -13.98 -19.21
CA ILE A 338 3.65 -12.67 -18.99
C ILE A 338 5.18 -12.80 -19.04
N LEU A 339 5.75 -13.87 -18.46
CA LEU A 339 7.19 -14.10 -18.51
C LEU A 339 7.70 -14.31 -19.94
N ARG A 340 6.96 -15.01 -20.82
CA ARG A 340 7.35 -15.21 -22.24
C ARG A 340 7.35 -13.91 -23.02
N ASP A 341 6.36 -13.07 -22.77
CA ASP A 341 6.29 -11.73 -23.33
C ASP A 341 7.52 -10.91 -22.93
N LYS A 342 7.89 -10.90 -21.64
CA LYS A 342 9.09 -10.19 -21.15
C LYS A 342 10.41 -10.68 -21.75
N VAL A 343 10.54 -11.97 -22.05
CA VAL A 343 11.74 -12.52 -22.70
C VAL A 343 11.63 -12.59 -24.24
N CYS A 344 10.53 -12.09 -24.82
CA CYS A 344 10.25 -12.07 -26.25
C CYS A 344 10.24 -13.47 -26.92
N PHE A 345 9.77 -14.51 -26.23
CA PHE A 345 9.61 -15.86 -26.79
C PHE A 345 8.22 -16.04 -27.42
N LEU A 346 8.04 -15.48 -28.62
CA LEU A 346 6.76 -15.40 -29.33
C LEU A 346 6.10 -16.77 -29.60
N ASP A 347 6.88 -17.79 -29.97
CA ASP A 347 6.33 -19.12 -30.26
C ASP A 347 5.74 -19.79 -29.02
N GLU A 348 6.48 -19.75 -27.90
CA GLU A 348 5.98 -20.26 -26.61
C GLU A 348 4.81 -19.41 -26.10
N LEU A 349 4.87 -18.08 -26.27
CA LEU A 349 3.79 -17.18 -25.89
C LEU A 349 2.49 -17.56 -26.58
N ASN A 350 2.52 -17.75 -27.91
CA ASN A 350 1.34 -18.12 -28.67
C ASN A 350 0.76 -19.48 -28.21
N GLN A 351 1.61 -20.48 -28.00
CA GLN A 351 1.19 -21.79 -27.48
C GLN A 351 0.51 -21.70 -26.12
N LEU A 352 1.04 -20.87 -25.21
CA LEU A 352 0.45 -20.68 -23.87
C LEU A 352 -0.87 -19.91 -23.92
N CYS A 353 -0.98 -18.89 -24.78
CA CYS A 353 -2.23 -18.18 -25.01
C CYS A 353 -3.32 -19.10 -25.57
N GLU A 354 -2.99 -19.94 -26.56
CA GLU A 354 -3.91 -20.95 -27.07
C GLU A 354 -4.33 -21.96 -26.00
N LEU A 355 -3.38 -22.41 -25.16
CA LEU A 355 -3.65 -23.32 -24.05
C LEU A 355 -4.63 -22.70 -23.05
N TYR A 356 -4.47 -21.41 -22.73
CA TYR A 356 -5.39 -20.67 -21.85
C TYR A 356 -6.81 -20.66 -22.42
N THR A 357 -6.96 -20.33 -23.71
CA THR A 357 -8.26 -20.33 -24.40
C THR A 357 -8.90 -21.72 -24.44
N ARG A 358 -8.10 -22.77 -24.69
CA ARG A 358 -8.59 -24.18 -24.68
C ARG A 358 -9.08 -24.61 -23.30
N LYS A 359 -8.43 -24.16 -22.23
CA LYS A 359 -8.83 -24.44 -20.83
C LYS A 359 -10.06 -23.64 -20.38
N LYS A 360 -10.55 -22.67 -21.18
CA LYS A 360 -11.72 -21.83 -20.88
C LYS A 360 -11.58 -21.08 -19.56
N PHE A 361 -10.36 -20.60 -19.30
CA PHE A 361 -10.10 -19.68 -18.21
C PHE A 361 -10.63 -18.29 -18.56
N GLU A 362 -11.06 -17.53 -17.55
CA GLU A 362 -11.81 -16.28 -17.76
C GLU A 362 -11.28 -15.08 -16.95
N GLU A 363 -10.54 -15.29 -15.84
CA GLU A 363 -10.15 -14.21 -14.92
C GLU A 363 -9.14 -13.22 -15.53
N TYR A 364 -8.46 -13.61 -16.61
CA TYR A 364 -7.42 -12.86 -17.32
C TYR A 364 -7.60 -12.90 -18.85
N ARG A 365 -8.77 -13.34 -19.32
CA ARG A 365 -9.04 -13.53 -20.74
C ARG A 365 -8.81 -12.27 -21.58
N GLN A 366 -9.14 -11.09 -21.06
CA GLN A 366 -8.90 -9.83 -21.77
C GLN A 366 -7.42 -9.62 -22.09
N LEU A 367 -6.52 -9.97 -21.17
CA LEU A 367 -5.07 -9.90 -21.39
C LEU A 367 -4.62 -10.91 -22.45
N VAL A 368 -5.09 -12.15 -22.37
CA VAL A 368 -4.70 -13.22 -23.30
C VAL A 368 -5.18 -12.94 -24.72
N GLU A 369 -6.43 -12.51 -24.87
CA GLU A 369 -6.99 -12.13 -26.18
C GLU A 369 -6.26 -10.91 -26.76
N PHE A 370 -5.81 -9.98 -25.91
CA PHE A 370 -4.95 -8.87 -26.33
C PHE A 370 -3.57 -9.35 -26.81
N TYR A 371 -2.91 -10.28 -26.13
CA TYR A 371 -1.66 -10.86 -26.61
C TYR A 371 -1.83 -11.57 -27.96
N LEU A 372 -2.88 -12.38 -28.12
CA LEU A 372 -3.20 -13.02 -29.40
C LEU A 372 -3.43 -11.99 -30.51
N TYR A 373 -4.12 -10.90 -30.21
CA TYR A 373 -4.30 -9.78 -31.14
C TYR A 373 -2.96 -9.18 -31.58
N ILE A 374 -2.05 -8.87 -30.65
CA ILE A 374 -0.73 -8.31 -30.97
C ILE A 374 0.12 -9.27 -31.82
N ILE A 375 0.15 -10.55 -31.47
CA ILE A 375 0.86 -11.59 -32.23
C ILE A 375 0.33 -11.67 -33.66
N ASN A 376 -1.00 -11.65 -33.82
CA ASN A 376 -1.65 -11.71 -35.12
C ASN A 376 -1.38 -10.46 -35.98
N ILE A 377 -1.34 -9.26 -35.38
CA ILE A 377 -1.04 -8.04 -36.15
C ILE A 377 0.41 -8.02 -36.61
N ASN A 378 1.36 -8.41 -35.76
CA ASN A 378 2.78 -8.43 -36.11
C ASN A 378 3.10 -9.40 -37.26
N SER A 379 2.20 -10.31 -37.60
CA SER A 379 2.33 -11.24 -38.73
C SER A 379 1.59 -10.81 -40.00
N LYS A 380 0.82 -9.71 -39.98
CA LYS A 380 0.09 -9.21 -41.15
C LYS A 380 0.93 -8.22 -41.97
N GLU A 381 0.89 -8.35 -43.29
CA GLU A 381 1.52 -7.40 -44.23
C GLU A 381 0.69 -6.11 -44.41
N GLU A 382 -0.65 -6.22 -44.38
CA GLU A 382 -1.57 -5.09 -44.47
C GLU A 382 -2.59 -5.10 -43.32
N ILE A 383 -2.84 -3.92 -42.74
CA ILE A 383 -3.72 -3.75 -41.57
C ILE A 383 -5.02 -3.07 -42.00
N ASN A 384 -6.15 -3.77 -41.83
CA ASN A 384 -7.47 -3.19 -41.99
C ASN A 384 -7.97 -2.58 -40.67
N LEU A 385 -7.91 -1.25 -40.57
CA LEU A 385 -8.28 -0.52 -39.35
C LEU A 385 -9.70 -0.80 -38.85
N ASN A 386 -10.66 -1.10 -39.74
CA ASN A 386 -12.05 -1.39 -39.32
C ASN A 386 -12.17 -2.76 -38.64
N ASP A 387 -11.39 -3.73 -39.10
CA ASP A 387 -11.36 -5.07 -38.50
C ASP A 387 -10.63 -5.02 -37.15
N GLU A 388 -9.54 -4.26 -37.06
CA GLU A 388 -8.81 -4.11 -35.79
C GLU A 388 -9.61 -3.35 -34.73
N GLU A 389 -10.33 -2.28 -35.09
CA GLU A 389 -11.27 -1.62 -34.19
C GLU A 389 -12.31 -2.61 -33.65
N ARG A 390 -12.88 -3.45 -34.53
CA ARG A 390 -13.88 -4.45 -34.13
C ARG A 390 -13.29 -5.49 -33.17
N ASN A 391 -12.09 -5.98 -33.46
CA ASN A 391 -11.39 -6.96 -32.63
C ASN A 391 -11.11 -6.38 -31.24
N LEU A 392 -10.46 -5.22 -31.16
CA LEU A 392 -10.18 -4.55 -29.89
C LEU A 392 -11.45 -4.22 -29.10
N LYS A 393 -12.50 -3.73 -29.77
CA LYS A 393 -13.80 -3.47 -29.14
C LYS A 393 -14.44 -4.71 -28.56
N ASN A 394 -14.22 -5.89 -29.16
CA ASN A 394 -14.69 -7.16 -28.60
C ASN A 394 -13.88 -7.57 -27.37
N ILE A 395 -12.56 -7.38 -27.38
CA ILE A 395 -11.68 -7.64 -26.23
C ILE A 395 -12.02 -6.72 -25.05
N LEU A 396 -12.31 -5.44 -25.31
CA LEU A 396 -12.71 -4.46 -24.29
C LEU A 396 -14.04 -4.79 -23.60
N LYS A 397 -14.95 -5.51 -24.27
CA LYS A 397 -16.24 -5.94 -23.69
C LYS A 397 -16.11 -7.07 -22.69
N ILE A 398 -14.96 -7.74 -22.59
CA ILE A 398 -14.73 -8.84 -21.67
C ILE A 398 -14.75 -8.29 -20.23
N GLN A 399 -15.64 -8.84 -19.40
CA GLN A 399 -15.85 -8.38 -18.02
C GLN A 399 -15.16 -9.31 -17.01
N ASN A 400 -15.21 -8.94 -15.72
CA ASN A 400 -14.71 -9.73 -14.59
C ASN A 400 -13.20 -10.04 -14.61
N GLN A 401 -12.41 -9.10 -15.14
CA GLN A 401 -10.96 -9.24 -15.26
C GLN A 401 -10.24 -8.82 -13.98
N LYS A 402 -9.22 -9.59 -13.57
CA LYS A 402 -8.36 -9.27 -12.42
C LYS A 402 -7.19 -8.36 -12.78
N LEU A 403 -6.76 -8.38 -14.04
CA LEU A 403 -5.72 -7.51 -14.58
C LEU A 403 -6.24 -6.85 -15.85
N PHE A 404 -6.14 -5.51 -15.91
CA PHE A 404 -6.56 -4.72 -17.07
C PHE A 404 -5.31 -4.29 -17.84
N PRO A 405 -5.12 -4.75 -19.09
CA PRO A 405 -3.99 -4.32 -19.92
C PRO A 405 -4.18 -2.87 -20.35
N ILE A 406 -3.38 -1.94 -19.82
CA ILE A 406 -3.52 -0.51 -20.14
C ILE A 406 -3.21 -0.27 -21.62
N GLU A 407 -2.27 -1.05 -22.16
CA GLU A 407 -1.83 -1.08 -23.55
C GLU A 407 -3.00 -1.35 -24.51
N LEU A 408 -3.97 -2.19 -24.12
CA LEU A 408 -5.17 -2.46 -24.92
C LEU A 408 -5.99 -1.19 -25.17
N TYR A 409 -6.22 -0.39 -24.11
CA TYR A 409 -7.01 0.84 -24.21
C TYR A 409 -6.29 1.91 -25.01
N LYS A 410 -4.97 2.00 -24.83
CA LYS A 410 -4.10 2.92 -25.58
C LYS A 410 -4.09 2.59 -27.07
N GLU A 411 -4.00 1.31 -27.41
CA GLU A 411 -4.04 0.83 -28.79
C GLU A 411 -5.40 1.14 -29.42
N TYR A 412 -6.49 0.84 -28.72
CA TYR A 412 -7.84 1.15 -29.20
C TYR A 412 -8.05 2.65 -29.44
N ALA A 413 -7.63 3.51 -28.51
CA ALA A 413 -7.69 4.96 -28.67
C ALA A 413 -6.90 5.44 -29.91
N THR A 414 -5.75 4.82 -30.17
CA THR A 414 -4.90 5.17 -31.32
C THR A 414 -5.51 4.73 -32.65
N ILE A 415 -6.19 3.59 -32.71
CA ILE A 415 -6.95 3.18 -33.89
C ILE A 415 -8.10 4.15 -34.16
N LEU A 416 -8.88 4.52 -33.13
CA LEU A 416 -9.97 5.48 -33.26
C LEU A 416 -9.47 6.85 -33.75
N TYR A 417 -8.34 7.33 -33.20
CA TYR A 417 -7.68 8.54 -33.65
C TYR A 417 -7.27 8.47 -35.12
N THR A 418 -6.65 7.36 -35.54
CA THR A 418 -6.19 7.15 -36.93
C THR A 418 -7.38 7.16 -37.91
N GLN A 419 -8.53 6.65 -37.48
CA GLN A 419 -9.78 6.70 -38.25
C GLN A 419 -10.51 8.06 -38.17
N LYS A 420 -9.95 9.07 -37.48
CA LYS A 420 -10.55 10.40 -37.24
C LYS A 420 -11.83 10.37 -36.40
N LYS A 421 -12.06 9.32 -35.59
CA LYS A 421 -13.13 9.24 -34.60
C LYS A 421 -12.71 9.96 -33.31
N PHE A 422 -12.49 11.27 -33.41
CA PHE A 422 -11.85 12.05 -32.36
C PHE A 422 -12.66 12.12 -31.06
N ASP A 423 -13.99 12.17 -31.15
CA ASP A 423 -14.87 12.18 -29.96
C ASP A 423 -14.74 10.88 -29.15
N GLU A 424 -14.75 9.71 -29.80
CA GLU A 424 -14.60 8.44 -29.10
C GLU A 424 -13.16 8.27 -28.58
N ALA A 425 -12.15 8.63 -29.37
CA ALA A 425 -10.75 8.49 -28.98
C ALA A 425 -10.42 9.30 -27.71
N ILE A 426 -11.04 10.48 -27.55
CA ILE A 426 -10.73 11.37 -26.43
C ILE A 426 -11.22 10.81 -25.09
N GLU A 427 -12.33 10.07 -25.06
CA GLU A 427 -12.86 9.45 -23.84
C GLU A 427 -11.83 8.48 -23.25
N PHE A 428 -11.24 7.63 -24.09
CA PHE A 428 -10.19 6.70 -23.67
C PHE A 428 -8.89 7.42 -23.29
N TYR A 429 -8.46 8.42 -24.07
CA TYR A 429 -7.26 9.18 -23.70
C TYR A 429 -7.42 9.94 -22.37
N GLU A 430 -8.61 10.46 -22.07
CA GLU A 430 -8.90 11.11 -20.78
C GLU A 430 -8.87 10.12 -19.61
N GLU A 431 -9.44 8.93 -19.78
CA GLU A 431 -9.45 7.88 -18.75
C GLU A 431 -8.03 7.42 -18.39
N PHE A 432 -7.16 7.25 -19.39
CA PHE A 432 -5.80 6.75 -19.21
C PHE A 432 -4.72 7.83 -19.30
N LEU A 433 -5.08 9.12 -19.15
CA LEU A 433 -4.20 10.28 -19.30
C LEU A 433 -2.85 10.15 -18.59
N TRP A 434 -2.83 9.50 -17.43
CA TRP A 434 -1.64 9.33 -16.59
C TRP A 434 -0.65 8.27 -17.10
N TYR A 435 -1.05 7.45 -18.07
CA TYR A 435 -0.28 6.37 -18.66
C TYR A 435 0.10 6.63 -20.13
N LEU A 436 -0.27 7.80 -20.65
CA LEU A 436 0.01 8.18 -22.03
C LEU A 436 1.48 8.58 -22.19
N ASN A 437 2.10 8.08 -23.26
CA ASN A 437 3.41 8.54 -23.70
C ASN A 437 3.29 9.88 -24.46
N LYS A 438 4.42 10.44 -24.88
CA LYS A 438 4.46 11.75 -25.54
C LYS A 438 3.67 11.77 -26.86
N ASP A 439 3.70 10.69 -27.62
CA ASP A 439 3.03 10.60 -28.92
C ASP A 439 1.51 10.48 -28.75
N GLU A 440 1.06 9.68 -27.79
CA GLU A 440 -0.36 9.55 -27.42
C GLU A 440 -0.91 10.85 -26.83
N LEU A 441 -0.12 11.57 -26.02
CA LEU A 441 -0.48 12.91 -25.54
C LEU A 441 -0.61 13.90 -26.71
N ASN A 442 0.24 13.79 -27.73
CA ASN A 442 0.12 14.60 -28.94
C ASN A 442 -1.13 14.22 -29.75
N ASN A 443 -1.47 12.93 -29.87
CA ASN A 443 -2.71 12.49 -30.51
C ASN A 443 -3.93 13.08 -29.78
N MET A 444 -3.96 12.98 -28.45
CA MET A 444 -5.02 13.58 -27.62
C MET A 444 -5.10 15.11 -27.80
N TYR A 445 -3.96 15.80 -27.90
CA TYR A 445 -3.92 17.23 -28.20
C TYR A 445 -4.58 17.54 -29.55
N GLN A 446 -4.29 16.75 -30.58
CA GLN A 446 -4.92 16.92 -31.89
C GLN A 446 -6.42 16.62 -31.84
N CYS A 447 -6.86 15.58 -31.12
CA CYS A 447 -8.29 15.35 -30.89
C CYS A 447 -8.98 16.60 -30.32
N TYR A 448 -8.42 17.22 -29.28
CA TYR A 448 -9.01 18.46 -28.73
C TYR A 448 -9.05 19.60 -29.76
N LYS A 449 -8.02 19.76 -30.59
CA LYS A 449 -7.97 20.81 -31.63
C LYS A 449 -9.04 20.59 -32.69
N GLU A 450 -9.17 19.38 -33.21
CA GLU A 450 -10.17 19.03 -34.23
C GLU A 450 -11.61 19.16 -33.70
N LEU A 451 -11.83 18.92 -32.40
CA LEU A 451 -13.12 19.10 -31.74
C LEU A 451 -13.41 20.56 -31.31
N GLY A 452 -12.53 21.52 -31.63
CA GLY A 452 -12.68 22.93 -31.24
C GLY A 452 -12.52 23.20 -29.73
N LYS A 453 -11.97 22.24 -28.97
CA LYS A 453 -11.71 22.31 -27.52
C LYS A 453 -10.35 22.95 -27.23
N ASP A 454 -10.14 24.17 -27.72
CA ASP A 454 -8.85 24.86 -27.66
C ASP A 454 -8.34 25.12 -26.23
N LYS A 455 -9.24 25.31 -25.27
CA LYS A 455 -8.89 25.53 -23.87
C LYS A 455 -8.29 24.26 -23.25
N GLU A 456 -8.88 23.12 -23.56
CA GLU A 456 -8.46 21.80 -23.12
C GLU A 456 -7.13 21.41 -23.79
N ALA A 457 -7.00 21.63 -25.10
CA ALA A 457 -5.74 21.46 -25.84
C ALA A 457 -4.61 22.33 -25.23
N GLY A 458 -4.91 23.59 -24.95
CA GLY A 458 -3.98 24.52 -24.30
C GLY A 458 -3.53 24.03 -22.92
N LYS A 459 -4.47 23.56 -22.09
CA LYS A 459 -4.16 22.95 -20.78
C LYS A 459 -3.30 21.69 -20.94
N LEU A 460 -3.67 20.77 -21.83
CA LEU A 460 -2.94 19.53 -22.07
C LEU A 460 -1.49 19.81 -22.46
N LYS A 461 -1.29 20.71 -23.43
CA LYS A 461 0.05 21.13 -23.89
C LYS A 461 0.87 21.74 -22.76
N GLN A 462 0.27 22.62 -21.98
CA GLN A 462 0.96 23.35 -20.93
C GLN A 462 1.31 22.48 -19.71
N HIS A 463 0.47 21.49 -19.40
CA HIS A 463 0.57 20.70 -18.18
C HIS A 463 1.21 19.33 -18.39
N TYR A 464 1.13 18.74 -19.58
CA TYR A 464 1.55 17.35 -19.82
C TYR A 464 2.64 17.26 -20.89
N ILE A 465 2.43 17.87 -22.07
CA ILE A 465 3.37 17.75 -23.21
C ILE A 465 4.67 18.54 -22.95
N ASN A 466 4.57 19.81 -22.53
CA ASN A 466 5.75 20.67 -22.33
C ASN A 466 6.57 20.31 -21.08
N THR A 467 6.10 19.38 -20.25
CA THR A 467 6.76 18.98 -19.00
C THR A 467 7.55 17.67 -19.11
N MET A 468 7.29 16.88 -20.17
CA MET A 468 8.04 15.68 -20.56
C MET A 468 9.13 16.02 -21.59
#